data_AF-A0A6P1IB85-F1
#
_entry.id   AF-A0A6P1IB85-F1
#
_cell.length_a   1.000
_cell.length_b   1.000
_cell.length_c   1.000
_cell.angle_alpha   90.00
_cell.angle_beta   90.00
_cell.angle_gamma   90.00
#
_symmetry.space_group_name_H-M   'P 1'
#
loop_
_entity.id
_entity.type
_entity.pdbx_description
1 polymer ?
#
loop_
_entity_poly.entity_id
_entity_poly.type
_entity_poly.pdbx_seq_one_letter_code
_entity_poly.pdbx_strand_id
1 'polypeptide(L)'
;MGVEVAVTNLTKSFGSQKIWQDVSLTLPPGEVSALLGPSGTGKSVFLKSLIGLLRPEQGSIVIDGTDILECSTKELYEIRKLFGVLFQDGALFGSMNLYDNVAFPLREHTKKSESEIRKIVMEKLELTGLIGAETKLPGEISGGMRKRAGLARALVLDPQIILVDEPDSGLDPVRTTYISQTLIDINAEIDATILIVSHNINLARTVPDNIGMLFRRQLVMFGPREVLLTSEEPVVKQFLNGTMIGPIGMSEEKDDAQMAAEQAMVDAGHHAGGVDDVEGIVPQMKATPGMPFRQAVARRQERVREIMDTLPFSAQLAIQESFESTALTEEFPAVITDEMYAVD
;
A
#
# COMPACT_ATOMS: atom_id res chain seq x y z
N MET A 1 -9.42 -8.82 -10.65
CA MET A 1 -7.96 -8.93 -10.86
C MET A 1 -7.41 -7.54 -11.06
N GLY A 2 -6.39 -7.19 -10.30
CA GLY A 2 -5.69 -5.92 -10.39
C GLY A 2 -4.78 -5.83 -11.60
N VAL A 3 -4.33 -4.62 -11.89
CA VAL A 3 -3.42 -4.34 -13.01
C VAL A 3 -2.05 -3.92 -12.48
N GLU A 4 -1.04 -4.13 -13.31
CA GLU A 4 0.31 -3.65 -13.04
C GLU A 4 0.37 -2.13 -13.13
N VAL A 5 1.18 -1.53 -12.25
CA VAL A 5 1.57 -0.12 -12.35
C VAL A 5 3.09 -0.06 -12.44
N ALA A 6 3.60 0.24 -13.62
CA ALA A 6 5.04 0.35 -13.87
C ALA A 6 5.46 1.83 -13.86
N VAL A 7 6.44 2.16 -13.02
CA VAL A 7 7.01 3.50 -12.88
C VAL A 7 8.48 3.43 -13.28
N THR A 8 8.91 4.30 -14.19
CA THR A 8 10.29 4.32 -14.68
C THR A 8 10.88 5.73 -14.62
N ASN A 9 12.00 5.86 -13.91
CA ASN A 9 12.84 7.05 -13.81
C ASN A 9 12.07 8.35 -13.49
N LEU A 10 11.11 8.25 -12.56
CA LEU A 10 10.24 9.36 -12.24
C LEU A 10 11.02 10.45 -11.49
N THR A 11 11.00 11.69 -11.99
CA THR A 11 11.47 12.89 -11.25
C THR A 11 10.39 13.98 -11.05
N LYS A 12 10.28 14.53 -9.82
CA LYS A 12 9.32 15.58 -9.43
C LYS A 12 9.94 16.61 -8.53
N SER A 13 9.60 17.85 -8.82
CA SER A 13 10.02 19.04 -8.07
C SER A 13 8.84 19.99 -7.84
N PHE A 14 8.95 20.80 -6.78
CA PHE A 14 8.14 22.00 -6.58
C PHE A 14 9.08 23.20 -6.49
N GLY A 15 9.08 24.04 -7.53
CA GLY A 15 10.08 25.10 -7.67
C GLY A 15 11.49 24.51 -7.72
N SER A 16 12.38 24.98 -6.86
CA SER A 16 13.76 24.46 -6.73
C SER A 16 13.86 23.21 -5.87
N GLN A 17 12.80 22.83 -5.15
CA GLN A 17 12.83 21.70 -4.24
C GLN A 17 12.49 20.41 -4.99
N LYS A 18 13.48 19.53 -5.15
CA LYS A 18 13.27 18.20 -5.68
C LYS A 18 12.65 17.31 -4.60
N ILE A 19 11.51 16.70 -4.91
CA ILE A 19 10.77 15.81 -4.00
C ILE A 19 11.32 14.38 -4.14
N TRP A 20 11.44 13.91 -5.37
CA TRP A 20 12.09 12.65 -5.70
C TRP A 20 12.76 12.69 -7.07
N GLN A 21 13.73 11.81 -7.26
CA GLN A 21 14.54 11.70 -8.46
C GLN A 21 14.74 10.24 -8.85
N ASP A 22 14.61 9.96 -10.15
CA ASP A 22 14.95 8.68 -10.78
C ASP A 22 14.29 7.47 -10.08
N VAL A 23 13.06 7.66 -9.59
CA VAL A 23 12.30 6.61 -8.90
C VAL A 23 11.74 5.62 -9.91
N SER A 24 12.11 4.35 -9.77
CA SER A 24 11.62 3.24 -10.59
C SER A 24 11.10 2.11 -9.71
N LEU A 25 9.85 1.68 -9.94
CA LEU A 25 9.26 0.53 -9.26
C LEU A 25 8.10 -0.02 -10.08
N THR A 26 7.75 -1.28 -9.84
CA THR A 26 6.57 -1.92 -10.44
C THR A 26 5.69 -2.46 -9.33
N LEU A 27 4.41 -2.07 -9.31
CA LEU A 27 3.41 -2.66 -8.44
C LEU A 27 2.85 -3.92 -9.11
N PRO A 28 3.11 -5.12 -8.58
CA PRO A 28 2.67 -6.34 -9.24
C PRO A 28 1.13 -6.50 -9.19
N PRO A 29 0.50 -7.07 -10.23
CA PRO A 29 -0.94 -7.29 -10.29
C PRO A 29 -1.53 -8.05 -9.08
N GLY A 30 -2.48 -7.42 -8.40
CA GLY A 30 -3.20 -7.98 -7.26
C GLY A 30 -2.37 -8.12 -5.98
N GLU A 31 -1.09 -7.75 -5.99
CA GLU A 31 -0.26 -7.76 -4.78
C GLU A 31 -0.49 -6.50 -3.94
N VAL A 32 -0.27 -6.61 -2.63
CA VAL A 32 -0.32 -5.50 -1.68
C VAL A 32 1.10 -4.98 -1.48
N SER A 33 1.35 -3.75 -1.88
CA SER A 33 2.65 -3.08 -1.74
C SER A 33 2.57 -1.98 -0.70
N ALA A 34 3.61 -1.82 0.11
CA ALA A 34 3.77 -0.68 1.01
C ALA A 34 4.95 0.20 0.58
N LEU A 35 4.74 1.52 0.58
CA LEU A 35 5.79 2.50 0.36
C LEU A 35 5.99 3.31 1.64
N LEU A 36 7.13 3.10 2.27
CA LEU A 36 7.51 3.62 3.57
C LEU A 36 8.43 4.83 3.43
N GLY A 37 8.64 5.51 4.56
CA GLY A 37 9.63 6.56 4.69
C GLY A 37 9.20 7.59 5.73
N PRO A 38 10.13 8.42 6.21
CA PRO A 38 9.83 9.53 7.12
C PRO A 38 8.72 10.46 6.60
N SER A 39 8.11 11.21 7.51
CA SER A 39 7.17 12.28 7.13
C SER A 39 7.86 13.29 6.21
N GLY A 40 7.14 13.79 5.20
CA GLY A 40 7.67 14.79 4.26
C GLY A 40 8.50 14.24 3.09
N THR A 41 8.77 12.93 2.99
CA THR A 41 9.54 12.34 1.87
C THR A 41 8.79 12.28 0.53
N GLY A 42 7.59 12.83 0.43
CA GLY A 42 6.83 12.89 -0.82
C GLY A 42 6.01 11.64 -1.14
N LYS A 43 5.73 10.74 -0.19
CA LYS A 43 4.89 9.55 -0.40
C LYS A 43 3.49 9.88 -0.96
N SER A 44 2.78 10.84 -0.36
CA SER A 44 1.47 11.29 -0.86
C SER A 44 1.58 12.03 -2.20
N VAL A 45 2.73 12.66 -2.50
CA VAL A 45 3.01 13.26 -3.82
C VAL A 45 3.19 12.17 -4.88
N PHE A 46 3.89 11.09 -4.54
CA PHE A 46 4.05 9.91 -5.39
C PHE A 46 2.68 9.29 -5.70
N LEU A 47 1.85 9.03 -4.68
CA LEU A 47 0.50 8.50 -4.84
C LEU A 47 -0.36 9.39 -5.77
N LYS A 48 -0.37 10.71 -5.54
CA LYS A 48 -1.07 11.68 -6.41
C LYS A 48 -0.54 11.71 -7.84
N SER A 49 0.72 11.33 -8.05
CA SER A 49 1.32 11.25 -9.38
C SER A 49 0.83 10.01 -10.15
N LEU A 50 0.64 8.87 -9.46
CA LEU A 50 0.12 7.64 -10.07
C LEU A 50 -1.29 7.78 -10.64
N ILE A 51 -2.13 8.66 -10.07
CA ILE A 51 -3.50 8.95 -10.56
C ILE A 51 -3.55 10.17 -11.50
N GLY A 52 -2.38 10.75 -11.83
CA GLY A 52 -2.27 11.92 -12.68
C GLY A 52 -2.90 13.19 -12.09
N LEU A 53 -2.98 13.32 -10.76
CA LEU A 53 -3.34 14.60 -10.12
C LEU A 53 -2.15 15.55 -10.05
N LEU A 54 -0.94 15.00 -9.98
CA LEU A 54 0.31 15.73 -10.09
C LEU A 54 1.10 15.16 -11.26
N ARG A 55 1.56 16.03 -12.17
CA ARG A 55 2.36 15.62 -13.31
C ARG A 55 3.86 15.68 -12.94
N PRO A 56 4.60 14.57 -12.97
CA PRO A 56 6.06 14.54 -12.89
C PRO A 56 6.71 15.29 -14.05
N GLU A 57 7.96 15.73 -13.88
CA GLU A 57 8.70 16.38 -14.97
C GLU A 57 9.43 15.39 -15.87
N GLN A 58 9.78 14.20 -15.37
CA GLN A 58 10.51 13.17 -16.12
C GLN A 58 10.02 11.77 -15.72
N GLY A 59 10.33 10.79 -16.58
CA GLY A 59 9.95 9.39 -16.41
C GLY A 59 8.64 9.04 -17.10
N SER A 60 8.15 7.83 -16.83
CA SER A 60 6.87 7.31 -17.32
C SER A 60 6.11 6.60 -16.21
N ILE A 61 4.78 6.58 -16.34
CA ILE A 61 3.89 5.79 -15.49
C ILE A 61 2.95 5.02 -16.41
N VAL A 62 3.18 3.72 -16.56
CA VAL A 62 2.41 2.84 -17.44
C VAL A 62 1.42 2.03 -16.61
N ILE A 63 0.13 2.17 -16.95
CA ILE A 63 -0.99 1.47 -16.30
C ILE A 63 -1.84 0.88 -17.41
N ASP A 64 -2.08 -0.44 -17.37
CA ASP A 64 -2.87 -1.14 -18.39
C ASP A 64 -2.41 -0.81 -19.84
N GLY A 65 -1.10 -0.83 -20.05
CA GLY A 65 -0.45 -0.50 -21.32
C GLY A 65 -0.47 0.98 -21.73
N THR A 66 -1.05 1.87 -20.91
CA THR A 66 -1.17 3.31 -21.19
C THR A 66 -0.20 4.12 -20.34
N ASP A 67 0.66 4.93 -20.97
CA ASP A 67 1.45 5.94 -20.25
C ASP A 67 0.57 7.16 -19.90
N ILE A 68 0.29 7.36 -18.62
CA ILE A 68 -0.59 8.43 -18.17
C ILE A 68 0.01 9.84 -18.33
N LEU A 69 1.32 9.96 -18.56
CA LEU A 69 1.96 11.25 -18.80
C LEU A 69 1.83 11.70 -20.25
N GLU A 70 1.67 10.76 -21.19
CA GLU A 70 1.60 11.04 -22.63
C GLU A 70 0.18 10.89 -23.20
N CYS A 71 -0.73 10.23 -22.47
CA CYS A 71 -2.10 10.01 -22.94
C CYS A 71 -2.96 11.28 -23.03
N SER A 72 -4.04 11.18 -23.81
CA SER A 72 -5.07 12.21 -23.90
C SER A 72 -5.88 12.32 -22.61
N THR A 73 -6.54 13.47 -22.41
CA THR A 73 -7.44 13.67 -21.25
C THR A 73 -8.56 12.64 -21.17
N LYS A 74 -9.02 12.14 -22.33
CA LYS A 74 -10.06 11.11 -22.40
C LYS A 74 -9.54 9.76 -21.91
N GLU A 75 -8.34 9.35 -22.34
CA GLU A 75 -7.71 8.12 -21.87
C GLU A 75 -7.39 8.19 -20.37
N LEU A 76 -6.87 9.33 -19.90
CA LEU A 76 -6.62 9.56 -18.47
C LEU A 76 -7.90 9.41 -17.64
N TYR A 77 -9.05 9.85 -18.16
CA TYR A 77 -10.33 9.69 -17.48
C TYR A 77 -10.76 8.22 -17.39
N GLU A 78 -10.55 7.42 -18.44
CA GLU A 78 -10.82 5.98 -18.39
C GLU A 78 -9.88 5.26 -17.42
N ILE A 79 -8.57 5.57 -17.45
CA ILE A 79 -7.60 5.02 -16.48
C ILE A 79 -7.99 5.36 -15.04
N ARG A 80 -8.47 6.58 -14.77
CA ARG A 80 -8.91 6.98 -13.41
C ARG A 80 -10.07 6.14 -12.87
N LYS A 81 -10.89 5.52 -13.72
CA LYS A 81 -11.96 4.62 -13.26
C LYS A 81 -11.42 3.30 -12.71
N LEU A 82 -10.19 2.92 -13.06
CA LEU A 82 -9.52 1.75 -12.52
C LEU A 82 -9.10 1.94 -11.05
N PHE A 83 -9.06 3.18 -10.57
CA PHE A 83 -8.56 3.54 -9.25
C PHE A 83 -9.66 3.72 -8.21
N GLY A 84 -9.47 3.10 -7.05
CA GLY A 84 -10.05 3.50 -5.78
C GLY A 84 -9.00 4.23 -4.94
N VAL A 85 -9.34 5.39 -4.36
CA VAL A 85 -8.38 6.17 -3.57
C VAL A 85 -8.94 6.48 -2.18
N LEU A 86 -8.23 6.04 -1.14
CA LEU A 86 -8.43 6.44 0.24
C LEU A 86 -7.40 7.51 0.60
N PHE A 87 -7.85 8.76 0.72
CA PHE A 87 -7.02 9.85 1.25
C PHE A 87 -6.94 9.80 2.77
N GLN A 88 -5.90 10.43 3.34
CA GLN A 88 -5.58 10.45 4.77
C GLN A 88 -6.80 10.73 5.68
N ASP A 89 -7.57 11.78 5.40
CA ASP A 89 -8.76 12.14 6.20
C ASP A 89 -10.07 11.54 5.66
N GLY A 90 -9.98 10.56 4.77
CA GLY A 90 -11.11 9.99 4.01
C GLY A 90 -11.66 10.92 2.92
N ALA A 91 -11.46 12.24 3.04
CA ALA A 91 -11.90 13.27 2.09
C ALA A 91 -13.39 13.17 1.74
N LEU A 92 -14.24 12.90 2.73
CA LEU A 92 -15.70 12.83 2.58
C LEU A 92 -16.28 14.23 2.38
N PHE A 93 -17.34 14.34 1.59
CA PHE A 93 -18.14 15.56 1.45
C PHE A 93 -18.91 15.80 2.76
N GLY A 94 -18.52 16.85 3.50
CA GLY A 94 -19.11 17.17 4.81
C GLY A 94 -20.60 17.52 4.77
N SER A 95 -21.12 17.91 3.60
CA SER A 95 -22.53 18.23 3.37
C SER A 95 -23.40 17.02 3.00
N MET A 96 -22.80 15.83 2.85
CA MET A 96 -23.49 14.60 2.47
C MET A 96 -23.38 13.58 3.60
N ASN A 97 -24.40 12.74 3.78
CA ASN A 97 -24.32 11.60 4.69
C ASN A 97 -23.38 10.50 4.12
N LEU A 98 -23.12 9.45 4.89
CA LEU A 98 -22.23 8.38 4.46
C LEU A 98 -22.76 7.63 3.22
N TYR A 99 -24.06 7.34 3.17
CA TYR A 99 -24.67 6.69 2.01
C TYR A 99 -24.41 7.47 0.72
N ASP A 100 -24.70 8.78 0.73
CA ASP A 100 -24.54 9.65 -0.44
C ASP A 100 -23.06 9.85 -0.81
N ASN A 101 -22.16 9.89 0.18
CA ASN A 101 -20.73 9.90 -0.06
C ASN A 101 -20.27 8.66 -0.83
N VAL A 102 -20.73 7.47 -0.42
CA VAL A 102 -20.36 6.19 -1.06
C VAL A 102 -21.08 6.03 -2.40
N ALA A 103 -22.32 6.49 -2.52
CA ALA A 103 -23.10 6.43 -3.76
C ALA A 103 -22.60 7.40 -4.85
N PHE A 104 -21.91 8.47 -4.47
CA PHE A 104 -21.52 9.55 -5.37
C PHE A 104 -20.79 9.07 -6.64
N PRO A 105 -19.72 8.24 -6.57
CA PRO A 105 -19.04 7.79 -7.78
C PRO A 105 -19.94 6.96 -8.71
N LEU A 106 -20.87 6.16 -8.16
CA LEU A 106 -21.83 5.40 -8.96
C LEU A 106 -22.79 6.32 -9.72
N ARG A 107 -23.30 7.36 -9.07
CA ARG A 107 -24.23 8.32 -9.67
C ARG A 107 -23.56 9.15 -10.77
N GLU A 108 -22.30 9.51 -10.60
CA GLU A 108 -21.55 10.32 -11.57
C GLU A 108 -21.01 9.52 -12.76
N HIS A 109 -20.59 8.27 -12.53
CA HIS A 109 -19.83 7.52 -13.53
C HIS A 109 -20.59 6.33 -14.13
N THR A 110 -21.79 6.02 -13.65
CA THR A 110 -22.60 4.91 -14.16
C THR A 110 -24.02 5.34 -14.54
N LYS A 111 -24.76 4.44 -15.20
CA LYS A 111 -26.19 4.62 -15.53
C LYS A 111 -27.10 3.69 -14.72
N LYS A 112 -26.62 3.22 -13.56
CA LYS A 112 -27.36 2.30 -12.69
C LYS A 112 -28.57 3.01 -12.08
N SER A 113 -29.66 2.26 -11.87
CA SER A 113 -30.83 2.75 -11.15
C SER A 113 -30.53 2.95 -9.66
N GLU A 114 -31.28 3.80 -8.97
CA GLU A 114 -31.12 4.01 -7.53
C GLU A 114 -31.28 2.70 -6.72
N SER A 115 -32.07 1.74 -7.19
CA SER A 115 -32.19 0.43 -6.54
C SER A 115 -30.90 -0.38 -6.64
N GLU A 116 -30.22 -0.35 -7.79
CA GLU A 116 -28.94 -1.03 -7.98
C GLU A 116 -27.83 -0.33 -7.19
N ILE A 117 -27.81 1.01 -7.21
CA ILE A 117 -26.88 1.83 -6.43
C ILE A 117 -27.02 1.50 -4.95
N ARG A 118 -28.25 1.46 -4.43
CA ARG A 118 -28.51 1.11 -3.04
C ARG A 118 -27.91 -0.25 -2.68
N LYS A 119 -28.10 -1.26 -3.53
CA LYS A 119 -27.55 -2.60 -3.27
C LYS A 119 -26.03 -2.56 -3.13
N ILE A 120 -25.34 -1.94 -4.09
CA ILE A 120 -23.87 -1.85 -4.11
C ILE A 120 -23.35 -1.05 -2.91
N VAL A 121 -23.98 0.09 -2.60
CA VAL A 121 -23.57 0.94 -1.47
C VAL A 121 -23.68 0.19 -0.15
N MET A 122 -24.79 -0.52 0.07
CA MET A 122 -24.99 -1.29 1.30
C MET A 122 -23.97 -2.43 1.41
N GLU A 123 -23.66 -3.12 0.31
CA GLU A 123 -22.61 -4.15 0.25
C GLU A 123 -21.23 -3.57 0.66
N LYS A 124 -20.82 -2.42 0.10
CA LYS A 124 -19.52 -1.82 0.45
C LYS A 124 -19.49 -1.25 1.87
N LEU A 125 -20.63 -0.81 2.40
CA LEU A 125 -20.75 -0.40 3.81
C LEU A 125 -20.72 -1.61 4.76
N GLU A 126 -21.22 -2.77 4.35
CA GLU A 126 -21.09 -4.03 5.09
C GLU A 126 -19.62 -4.47 5.13
N LEU A 127 -18.96 -4.51 3.97
CA LEU A 127 -17.55 -4.87 3.83
C LEU A 127 -16.63 -4.01 4.72
N THR A 128 -17.00 -2.74 4.92
CA THR A 128 -16.24 -1.80 5.75
C THR A 128 -16.76 -1.67 7.19
N GLY A 129 -17.76 -2.46 7.58
CA GLY A 129 -18.32 -2.51 8.94
C GLY A 129 -18.97 -1.19 9.38
N LEU A 130 -19.77 -0.59 8.50
CA LEU A 130 -20.45 0.70 8.66
C LEU A 130 -21.99 0.61 8.54
N ILE A 131 -22.55 -0.59 8.53
CA ILE A 131 -24.00 -0.80 8.61
C ILE A 131 -24.58 -0.11 9.86
N GLY A 132 -25.69 0.59 9.68
CA GLY A 132 -26.36 1.42 10.69
C GLY A 132 -25.80 2.84 10.83
N ALA A 133 -24.75 3.21 10.08
CA ALA A 133 -24.19 4.58 10.07
C ALA A 133 -24.51 5.36 8.78
N GLU A 134 -25.32 4.81 7.88
CA GLU A 134 -25.56 5.29 6.52
C GLU A 134 -26.06 6.74 6.49
N THR A 135 -26.91 7.11 7.45
CA THR A 135 -27.55 8.42 7.54
C THR A 135 -26.72 9.45 8.29
N LYS A 136 -25.61 9.04 8.93
CA LYS A 136 -24.75 9.96 9.69
C LYS A 136 -23.95 10.85 8.75
N LEU A 137 -23.69 12.07 9.20
CA LEU A 137 -22.75 12.98 8.56
C LEU A 137 -21.30 12.67 8.97
N PRO A 138 -20.29 13.02 8.15
CA PRO A 138 -18.88 12.82 8.49
C PRO A 138 -18.46 13.42 9.83
N GLY A 139 -19.10 14.50 10.27
CA GLY A 139 -18.86 15.14 11.57
C GLY A 139 -19.40 14.36 12.77
N GLU A 140 -20.29 13.39 12.56
CA GLU A 140 -20.97 12.62 13.62
C GLU A 140 -20.33 11.25 13.89
N ILE A 141 -19.23 10.94 13.21
CA ILE A 141 -18.56 9.64 13.26
C ILE A 141 -17.09 9.76 13.67
N SER A 142 -16.53 8.67 14.21
CA SER A 142 -15.12 8.64 14.64
C SER A 142 -14.16 8.72 13.46
N GLY A 143 -12.88 9.07 13.72
CA GLY A 143 -11.85 9.11 12.68
C GLY A 143 -11.68 7.77 11.95
N GLY A 144 -11.73 6.65 12.68
CA GLY A 144 -11.68 5.31 12.08
C GLY A 144 -12.90 5.00 11.21
N MET A 145 -14.10 5.46 11.61
CA MET A 145 -15.29 5.34 10.76
C MET A 145 -15.17 6.21 9.50
N ARG A 146 -14.61 7.41 9.58
CA ARG A 146 -14.41 8.27 8.41
C ARG A 146 -13.50 7.62 7.38
N LYS A 147 -12.40 7.01 7.83
CA LYS A 147 -11.47 6.28 6.97
C LYS A 147 -12.12 5.07 6.30
N ARG A 148 -12.86 4.26 7.06
CA ARG A 148 -13.62 3.14 6.51
C ARG A 148 -14.71 3.58 5.53
N ALA A 149 -15.34 4.74 5.74
CA ALA A 149 -16.32 5.29 4.80
C ALA A 149 -15.64 5.81 3.52
N GLY A 150 -14.47 6.43 3.66
CA GLY A 150 -13.61 6.78 2.52
C GLY A 150 -13.19 5.55 1.71
N LEU A 151 -12.86 4.45 2.40
CA LEU A 151 -12.57 3.16 1.78
C LEU A 151 -13.79 2.60 1.05
N ALA A 152 -14.97 2.59 1.67
CA ALA A 152 -16.21 2.13 1.02
C ALA A 152 -16.49 2.91 -0.28
N ARG A 153 -16.30 4.24 -0.25
CA ARG A 153 -16.41 5.09 -1.45
C ARG A 153 -15.36 4.74 -2.51
N ALA A 154 -14.13 4.43 -2.11
CA ALA A 154 -13.07 4.03 -3.03
C ALA A 154 -13.37 2.69 -3.74
N LEU A 155 -14.10 1.79 -3.08
CA LEU A 155 -14.41 0.44 -3.59
C LEU A 155 -15.66 0.37 -4.45
N VAL A 156 -16.50 1.41 -4.46
CA VAL A 156 -17.86 1.32 -5.00
C VAL A 156 -17.91 1.08 -6.52
N LEU A 157 -16.84 1.40 -7.24
CA LEU A 157 -16.70 1.16 -8.68
C LEU A 157 -15.97 -0.14 -9.01
N ASP A 158 -15.73 -1.01 -8.02
CA ASP A 158 -14.95 -2.25 -8.14
C ASP A 158 -13.57 -2.00 -8.80
N PRO A 159 -12.71 -1.19 -8.16
CA PRO A 159 -11.45 -0.76 -8.75
C PRO A 159 -10.45 -1.91 -8.90
N GLN A 160 -9.57 -1.78 -9.89
CA GLN A 160 -8.46 -2.71 -10.13
C GLN A 160 -7.19 -2.30 -9.37
N ILE A 161 -7.07 -1.01 -9.04
CA ILE A 161 -5.97 -0.45 -8.23
C ILE A 161 -6.55 0.30 -7.03
N ILE A 162 -6.06 0.03 -5.84
CA ILE A 162 -6.41 0.77 -4.63
C ILE A 162 -5.18 1.51 -4.11
N LEU A 163 -5.30 2.83 -4.00
CA LEU A 163 -4.26 3.66 -3.39
C LEU A 163 -4.71 4.15 -2.01
N VAL A 164 -3.87 3.94 -1.00
CA VAL A 164 -4.20 4.22 0.39
C VAL A 164 -3.16 5.15 1.00
N ASP A 165 -3.58 6.36 1.34
CA ASP A 165 -2.75 7.41 1.94
C ASP A 165 -2.89 7.44 3.46
N GLU A 166 -1.87 6.94 4.18
CA GLU A 166 -1.78 6.91 5.65
C GLU A 166 -3.05 6.41 6.36
N PRO A 167 -3.44 5.13 6.14
CA PRO A 167 -4.68 4.56 6.69
C PRO A 167 -4.68 4.51 8.22
N ASP A 168 -3.51 4.56 8.85
CA ASP A 168 -3.29 4.44 10.29
C ASP A 168 -3.24 5.79 11.03
N SER A 169 -3.01 6.90 10.32
CA SER A 169 -2.87 8.24 10.92
C SER A 169 -4.04 8.64 11.87
N GLY A 170 -3.73 9.10 13.08
CA GLY A 170 -4.73 9.54 14.05
C GLY A 170 -5.64 8.43 14.59
N LEU A 171 -5.27 7.15 14.41
CA LEU A 171 -5.96 6.00 14.99
C LEU A 171 -5.12 5.36 16.10
N ASP A 172 -5.80 4.72 17.05
CA ASP A 172 -5.14 3.86 18.02
C ASP A 172 -4.65 2.54 17.36
N PRO A 173 -3.73 1.80 18.00
CA PRO A 173 -3.17 0.57 17.44
C PRO A 173 -4.22 -0.49 17.09
N VAL A 174 -5.27 -0.64 17.91
CA VAL A 174 -6.32 -1.63 17.67
C VAL A 174 -7.09 -1.31 16.39
N ARG A 175 -7.49 -0.05 16.22
CA ARG A 175 -8.16 0.41 14.99
C ARG A 175 -7.27 0.32 13.75
N THR A 176 -5.97 0.53 13.91
CA THR A 176 -4.99 0.35 12.82
C THR A 176 -4.97 -1.11 12.34
N THR A 177 -5.00 -2.07 13.26
CA THR A 177 -5.09 -3.50 12.94
C THR A 177 -6.39 -3.83 12.21
N TYR A 178 -7.53 -3.30 12.66
CA TYR A 178 -8.81 -3.54 11.97
C TYR A 178 -8.80 -3.03 10.53
N ILE A 179 -8.26 -1.82 10.27
CA ILE A 179 -8.17 -1.30 8.90
C ILE A 179 -7.21 -2.15 8.06
N SER A 180 -6.08 -2.57 8.63
CA SER A 180 -5.13 -3.46 7.96
C SER A 180 -5.79 -4.79 7.55
N GLN A 181 -6.58 -5.38 8.45
CA GLN A 181 -7.35 -6.60 8.17
C GLN A 181 -8.35 -6.37 7.04
N THR A 182 -9.09 -5.24 7.08
CA THR A 182 -10.03 -4.90 6.01
C THR A 182 -9.34 -4.79 4.65
N LEU A 183 -8.13 -4.22 4.57
CA LEU A 183 -7.37 -4.13 3.31
C LEU A 183 -6.95 -5.52 2.77
N ILE A 184 -6.55 -6.43 3.65
CA ILE A 184 -6.22 -7.82 3.29
C ILE A 184 -7.47 -8.57 2.82
N ASP A 185 -8.60 -8.41 3.51
CA ASP A 185 -9.87 -9.05 3.16
C ASP A 185 -10.38 -8.54 1.79
N ILE A 186 -10.31 -7.23 1.55
CA ILE A 186 -10.62 -6.64 0.24
C ILE A 186 -9.74 -7.24 -0.85
N ASN A 187 -8.42 -7.32 -0.61
CA ASN A 187 -7.51 -7.90 -1.59
C ASN A 187 -7.85 -9.37 -1.87
N ALA A 188 -8.24 -10.14 -0.86
CA ALA A 188 -8.70 -11.52 -1.05
C ALA A 188 -9.99 -11.63 -1.88
N GLU A 189 -10.90 -10.67 -1.73
CA GLU A 189 -12.21 -10.69 -2.39
C GLU A 189 -12.17 -10.24 -3.85
N ILE A 190 -11.47 -9.14 -4.15
CA ILE A 190 -11.49 -8.53 -5.50
C ILE A 190 -10.15 -8.62 -6.25
N ASP A 191 -9.10 -9.12 -5.59
CA ASP A 191 -7.76 -9.33 -6.15
C ASP A 191 -7.15 -8.06 -6.74
N ALA A 192 -7.47 -6.88 -6.17
CA ALA A 192 -6.99 -5.58 -6.64
C ALA A 192 -5.54 -5.30 -6.24
N THR A 193 -4.79 -4.60 -7.09
CA THR A 193 -3.43 -4.13 -6.79
C THR A 193 -3.49 -3.02 -5.75
N ILE A 194 -2.84 -3.17 -4.60
CA ILE A 194 -2.92 -2.17 -3.52
C ILE A 194 -1.57 -1.51 -3.31
N LEU A 195 -1.53 -0.18 -3.27
CA LEU A 195 -0.40 0.58 -2.74
C LEU A 195 -0.81 1.31 -1.46
N ILE A 196 -0.13 1.00 -0.37
CA ILE A 196 -0.28 1.68 0.92
C ILE A 196 0.93 2.58 1.14
N VAL A 197 0.72 3.88 1.28
CA VAL A 197 1.75 4.77 1.80
C VAL A 197 1.53 4.95 3.30
N SER A 198 2.56 4.67 4.11
CA SER A 198 2.47 4.78 5.56
C SER A 198 3.86 5.01 6.15
N HIS A 199 3.89 5.46 7.40
CA HIS A 199 5.09 5.50 8.22
C HIS A 199 5.03 4.49 9.39
N ASN A 200 4.04 3.59 9.38
CA ASN A 200 3.78 2.63 10.44
C ASN A 200 4.57 1.33 10.26
N ILE A 201 5.42 1.04 11.23
CA ILE A 201 6.29 -0.15 11.25
C ILE A 201 5.47 -1.44 11.35
N ASN A 202 4.40 -1.47 12.14
CA ASN A 202 3.60 -2.69 12.31
C ASN A 202 2.85 -3.05 11.03
N LEU A 203 2.32 -2.05 10.34
CA LEU A 203 1.71 -2.24 9.02
C LEU A 203 2.75 -2.79 8.04
N ALA A 204 3.93 -2.16 7.97
CA ALA A 204 5.03 -2.59 7.13
C ALA A 204 5.44 -4.06 7.38
N ARG A 205 5.45 -4.48 8.65
CA ARG A 205 5.84 -5.82 9.07
C ARG A 205 4.76 -6.87 8.92
N THR A 206 3.49 -6.54 8.71
CA THR A 206 2.42 -7.56 8.78
C THR A 206 1.54 -7.59 7.53
N VAL A 207 1.42 -6.50 6.78
CA VAL A 207 0.46 -6.40 5.68
C VAL A 207 1.06 -6.69 4.29
N PRO A 208 2.12 -6.00 3.85
CA PRO A 208 2.50 -6.00 2.45
C PRO A 208 3.19 -7.29 1.99
N ASP A 209 3.01 -7.59 0.70
CA ASP A 209 3.74 -8.58 -0.09
C ASP A 209 5.09 -8.01 -0.60
N ASN A 210 5.09 -6.72 -0.95
CA ASN A 210 6.27 -5.94 -1.36
C ASN A 210 6.42 -4.67 -0.53
N ILE A 211 7.65 -4.30 -0.21
CA ILE A 211 7.94 -3.08 0.54
C ILE A 211 8.98 -2.27 -0.22
N GLY A 212 8.73 -0.97 -0.33
CA GLY A 212 9.77 0.00 -0.66
C GLY A 212 9.89 1.11 0.36
N MET A 213 11.00 1.83 0.29
CA MET A 213 11.29 2.95 1.18
C MET A 213 11.80 4.16 0.40
N LEU A 214 11.14 5.31 0.59
CA LEU A 214 11.60 6.60 0.12
C LEU A 214 12.41 7.30 1.21
N PHE A 215 13.64 7.69 0.87
CA PHE A 215 14.50 8.49 1.72
C PHE A 215 15.45 9.32 0.84
N ARG A 216 15.84 10.52 1.30
CA ARG A 216 16.69 11.47 0.55
C ARG A 216 16.29 11.67 -0.92
N ARG A 217 14.98 11.76 -1.20
CA ARG A 217 14.44 11.98 -2.55
C ARG A 217 14.68 10.80 -3.50
N GLN A 218 15.04 9.63 -2.99
CA GLN A 218 15.30 8.43 -3.77
C GLN A 218 14.48 7.27 -3.23
N LEU A 219 14.27 6.29 -4.09
CA LEU A 219 13.80 4.97 -3.69
C LEU A 219 15.03 4.17 -3.24
N VAL A 220 15.18 4.01 -1.93
CA VAL A 220 16.30 3.27 -1.33
C VAL A 220 16.26 1.82 -1.77
N MET A 221 15.06 1.25 -1.73
CA MET A 221 14.78 -0.11 -2.18
C MET A 221 13.29 -0.28 -2.43
N PHE A 222 12.95 -1.26 -3.27
CA PHE A 222 11.61 -1.80 -3.44
C PHE A 222 11.71 -3.26 -3.90
N GLY A 223 10.93 -4.14 -3.30
CA GLY A 223 10.93 -5.55 -3.67
C GLY A 223 10.11 -6.41 -2.71
N PRO A 224 10.28 -7.74 -2.76
CA PRO A 224 9.66 -8.64 -1.79
C PRO A 224 9.96 -8.18 -0.36
N ARG A 225 8.96 -8.23 0.52
CA ARG A 225 9.05 -7.73 1.90
C ARG A 225 10.31 -8.19 2.64
N GLU A 226 10.77 -9.42 2.41
CA GLU A 226 11.92 -10.04 3.05
C GLU A 226 13.21 -9.27 2.74
N VAL A 227 13.31 -8.67 1.55
CA VAL A 227 14.45 -7.83 1.16
C VAL A 227 14.59 -6.64 2.10
N LEU A 228 13.48 -5.97 2.44
CA LEU A 228 13.50 -4.80 3.32
C LEU A 228 13.57 -5.21 4.80
N LEU A 229 12.87 -6.28 5.19
CA LEU A 229 12.83 -6.77 6.58
C LEU A 229 14.15 -7.41 7.05
N THR A 230 15.00 -7.86 6.11
CA THR A 230 16.34 -8.42 6.40
C THR A 230 17.48 -7.51 5.95
N SER A 231 17.17 -6.25 5.65
CA SER A 231 18.15 -5.29 5.14
C SER A 231 19.10 -4.83 6.23
N GLU A 232 20.38 -4.75 5.88
CA GLU A 232 21.44 -4.17 6.70
C GLU A 232 21.64 -2.67 6.45
N GLU A 233 20.87 -2.10 5.51
CA GLU A 233 20.95 -0.67 5.18
C GLU A 233 20.58 0.20 6.40
N PRO A 234 21.46 1.12 6.85
CA PRO A 234 21.27 1.86 8.10
C PRO A 234 19.94 2.62 8.20
N VAL A 235 19.48 3.24 7.10
CA VAL A 235 18.19 3.96 7.10
C VAL A 235 17.01 3.00 7.31
N VAL A 236 17.08 1.80 6.71
CA VAL A 236 16.03 0.79 6.81
C VAL A 236 15.98 0.22 8.22
N LYS A 237 17.14 -0.15 8.78
CA LYS A 237 17.25 -0.64 10.16
C LYS A 237 16.72 0.36 11.16
N GLN A 238 17.15 1.61 11.05
CA GLN A 238 16.69 2.68 11.92
C GLN A 238 15.17 2.85 11.86
N PHE A 239 14.61 2.87 10.64
CA PHE A 239 13.17 3.04 10.45
C PHE A 239 12.36 1.86 11.02
N LEU A 240 12.78 0.62 10.74
CA LEU A 240 12.07 -0.57 11.21
C LEU A 240 12.15 -0.78 12.71
N ASN A 241 13.26 -0.40 13.35
CA ASN A 241 13.44 -0.58 14.78
C ASN A 241 12.97 0.64 15.60
N GLY A 242 12.68 1.76 14.93
CA GLY A 242 12.28 3.00 15.57
C GLY A 242 13.36 3.58 16.47
N THR A 243 14.64 3.33 16.14
CA THR A 243 15.78 3.78 16.93
C THR A 243 16.14 5.23 16.59
N MET A 244 16.72 5.95 17.55
CA MET A 244 17.30 7.26 17.25
C MET A 244 18.61 7.13 16.46
N ILE A 245 19.27 5.97 16.49
CA ILE A 245 20.56 5.75 15.83
C ILE A 245 20.39 5.43 14.35
N GLY A 246 20.92 6.31 13.51
CA GLY A 246 20.95 6.17 12.05
C GLY A 246 20.78 7.50 11.33
N PRO A 247 20.65 7.48 9.99
CA PRO A 247 20.66 8.68 9.15
C PRO A 247 19.38 9.55 9.21
N ILE A 248 18.25 9.03 9.68
CA ILE A 248 16.98 9.76 9.82
C ILE A 248 17.06 10.73 11.00
N GLY A 249 16.83 12.02 10.72
CA GLY A 249 16.83 13.11 11.69
C GLY A 249 15.45 13.68 12.03
N MET A 250 15.39 14.52 13.06
CA MET A 250 14.16 15.23 13.48
C MET A 250 13.57 16.14 12.39
N SER A 251 14.42 16.78 11.58
CA SER A 251 13.97 17.74 10.56
C SER A 251 14.10 17.27 9.12
N GLU A 252 14.91 16.24 8.85
CA GLU A 252 15.01 15.50 7.57
C GLU A 252 16.12 14.45 7.66
N GLU A 253 17.35 14.89 7.93
CA GLU A 253 18.57 14.06 7.92
C GLU A 253 19.50 14.43 9.06
N LYS A 254 20.32 13.49 9.52
CA LYS A 254 21.45 13.76 10.43
C LYS A 254 22.74 13.88 9.62
N ASP A 255 23.60 14.81 10.03
CA ASP A 255 24.98 14.84 9.56
C ASP A 255 25.87 13.86 10.34
N ASP A 256 27.08 13.60 9.83
CA ASP A 256 28.01 12.65 10.43
C ASP A 256 28.39 13.00 11.87
N ALA A 257 28.45 14.31 12.19
CA ALA A 257 28.77 14.78 13.54
C ALA A 257 27.64 14.48 14.53
N GLN A 258 26.40 14.67 14.10
CA GLN A 258 25.20 14.40 14.88
C GLN A 258 25.01 12.89 15.09
N MET A 259 25.26 12.07 14.05
CA MET A 259 25.27 10.61 14.19
C MET A 259 26.34 10.12 15.18
N ALA A 260 27.57 10.65 15.08
CA ALA A 260 28.66 10.27 15.99
C ALA A 260 28.39 10.68 17.44
N ALA A 261 27.78 11.86 17.64
CA ALA A 261 27.42 12.35 18.97
C ALA A 261 26.35 11.46 19.64
N GLU A 262 25.33 11.05 18.89
CA GLU A 262 24.29 10.17 19.41
C GLU A 262 24.80 8.75 19.69
N GLN A 263 25.66 8.20 18.81
CA GLN A 263 26.32 6.92 19.06
C GLN A 263 27.15 6.98 20.34
N ALA A 264 27.92 8.05 20.55
CA ALA A 264 28.69 8.24 21.78
C ALA A 264 27.81 8.34 23.04
N MET A 265 26.59 8.90 22.93
CA MET A 265 25.63 8.90 24.04
C MET A 265 25.11 7.50 24.34
N VAL A 266 24.83 6.69 23.32
CA VAL A 266 24.41 5.29 23.49
C VAL A 266 25.51 4.44 24.09
N ASP A 267 26.75 4.59 23.61
CA ASP A 267 27.93 3.92 24.17
C ASP A 267 28.17 4.31 25.65
N ALA A 268 27.75 5.52 26.03
CA ALA A 268 27.75 6.01 27.42
C ALA A 268 26.55 5.54 28.26
N GLY A 269 25.70 4.66 27.72
CA GLY A 269 24.56 4.06 28.41
C GLY A 269 23.23 4.83 28.27
N HIS A 270 23.13 5.79 27.36
CA HIS A 270 21.87 6.46 27.05
C HIS A 270 20.96 5.56 26.21
N HIS A 271 19.68 5.44 26.58
CA HIS A 271 18.73 4.62 25.83
C HIS A 271 18.37 5.28 24.49
N ALA A 272 18.67 4.62 23.38
CA ALA A 272 18.45 5.13 22.02
C ALA A 272 16.98 5.20 21.57
N GLY A 273 16.05 4.75 22.43
CA GLY A 273 14.67 4.50 22.00
C GLY A 273 14.58 3.29 21.06
N GLY A 274 13.37 2.99 20.60
CA GLY A 274 13.09 1.81 19.79
C GLY A 274 12.62 0.60 20.60
N VAL A 275 12.21 -0.43 19.88
CA VAL A 275 11.98 -1.77 20.44
C VAL A 275 13.29 -2.56 20.34
N ASP A 276 13.49 -3.55 21.23
CA ASP A 276 14.56 -4.53 21.05
C ASP A 276 14.55 -5.04 19.60
N ASP A 277 15.73 -5.30 19.02
CA ASP A 277 15.85 -5.82 17.66
C ASP A 277 14.87 -6.97 17.48
N VAL A 278 13.83 -6.74 16.68
CA VAL A 278 12.86 -7.79 16.39
C VAL A 278 13.55 -8.73 15.43
N GLU A 279 14.20 -9.74 15.99
CA GLU A 279 14.85 -10.79 15.23
C GLU A 279 13.79 -11.64 14.53
N GLY A 280 13.93 -11.78 13.22
CA GLY A 280 13.07 -12.61 12.38
C GLY A 280 11.94 -11.85 11.67
N ILE A 281 11.35 -12.52 10.68
CA ILE A 281 10.25 -11.98 9.89
C ILE A 281 8.93 -12.29 10.59
N VAL A 282 8.23 -11.24 11.01
CA VAL A 282 6.88 -11.36 11.56
C VAL A 282 5.96 -11.99 10.51
N PRO A 283 5.16 -13.02 10.86
CA PRO A 283 4.19 -13.61 9.95
C PRO A 283 3.25 -12.57 9.34
N GLN A 284 2.96 -12.74 8.05
CA GLN A 284 2.01 -11.88 7.36
C GLN A 284 0.58 -12.11 7.88
N MET A 285 -0.18 -11.03 7.96
CA MET A 285 -1.62 -11.04 8.24
C MET A 285 -2.34 -11.87 7.17
N LYS A 286 -3.16 -12.82 7.62
CA LYS A 286 -3.99 -13.64 6.73
C LYS A 286 -5.37 -13.01 6.58
N ALA A 287 -6.05 -13.32 5.48
CA ALA A 287 -7.44 -12.95 5.30
C ALA A 287 -8.32 -13.60 6.39
N THR A 288 -9.40 -12.91 6.76
CA THR A 288 -10.36 -13.38 7.76
C THR A 288 -10.92 -14.75 7.34
N PRO A 289 -11.08 -15.73 8.27
CA PRO A 289 -11.64 -17.02 7.94
C PRO A 289 -12.99 -16.91 7.21
N GLY A 290 -13.12 -17.64 6.09
CA GLY A 290 -14.30 -17.57 5.22
C GLY A 290 -14.13 -16.65 4.01
N MET A 291 -13.11 -15.78 3.99
CA MET A 291 -12.72 -15.05 2.79
C MET A 291 -12.13 -15.98 1.72
N PRO A 292 -12.23 -15.63 0.42
CA PRO A 292 -11.57 -16.36 -0.64
C PRO A 292 -10.04 -16.43 -0.43
N PHE A 293 -9.39 -17.39 -1.08
CA PHE A 293 -7.94 -17.44 -1.10
C PHE A 293 -7.36 -16.24 -1.86
N ARG A 294 -6.35 -15.57 -1.28
CA ARG A 294 -5.63 -14.48 -1.94
C ARG A 294 -4.79 -15.02 -3.10
N GLN A 295 -5.33 -14.91 -4.33
CA GLN A 295 -4.65 -15.37 -5.54
C GLN A 295 -3.26 -14.75 -5.73
N ALA A 296 -3.08 -13.51 -5.25
CA ALA A 296 -1.81 -12.80 -5.24
C ALA A 296 -0.67 -13.55 -4.52
N VAL A 297 -0.97 -14.40 -3.52
CA VAL A 297 0.05 -15.17 -2.80
C VAL A 297 0.76 -16.15 -3.74
N ALA A 298 0.00 -16.87 -4.57
CA ALA A 298 0.57 -17.82 -5.54
C ALA A 298 1.40 -17.09 -6.60
N ARG A 299 0.87 -16.00 -7.18
CA ARG A 299 1.59 -15.19 -8.19
C ARG A 299 2.88 -14.59 -7.63
N ARG A 300 2.83 -14.10 -6.39
CA ARG A 300 4.02 -13.62 -5.67
C ARG A 300 5.07 -14.73 -5.55
N GLN A 301 4.67 -15.93 -5.15
CA GLN A 301 5.61 -17.05 -4.99
C GLN A 301 6.29 -17.41 -6.31
N GLU A 302 5.54 -17.48 -7.42
CA GLU A 302 6.11 -17.71 -8.76
C GLU A 302 7.10 -16.62 -9.15
N ARG A 303 6.66 -15.35 -9.09
CA ARG A 303 7.51 -14.19 -9.42
C ARG A 303 8.77 -14.12 -8.58
N VAL A 304 8.68 -14.39 -7.27
CA VAL A 304 9.84 -14.35 -6.36
C VAL A 304 10.82 -15.49 -6.66
N ARG A 305 10.34 -16.69 -7.05
CA ARG A 305 11.22 -17.78 -7.47
C ARG A 305 12.04 -17.41 -8.71
N GLU A 306 11.45 -16.68 -9.65
CA GLU A 306 12.13 -16.25 -10.89
C GLU A 306 13.26 -15.25 -10.66
N ILE A 307 13.14 -14.40 -9.63
CA ILE A 307 14.14 -13.37 -9.32
C ILE A 307 15.05 -13.74 -8.15
N MET A 308 14.91 -14.94 -7.58
CA MET A 308 15.51 -15.35 -6.32
C MET A 308 17.03 -15.19 -6.29
N ASP A 309 17.69 -15.48 -7.41
CA ASP A 309 19.14 -15.37 -7.60
C ASP A 309 19.65 -13.92 -7.58
N THR A 310 18.78 -12.95 -7.88
CA THR A 310 19.10 -11.52 -7.85
C THR A 310 18.97 -10.89 -6.46
N LEU A 311 18.34 -11.59 -5.51
CA LEU A 311 18.05 -11.06 -4.18
C LEU A 311 19.24 -11.20 -3.22
N PRO A 312 19.38 -10.34 -2.20
CA PRO A 312 20.38 -10.51 -1.15
C PRO A 312 20.27 -11.86 -0.44
N PHE A 313 21.41 -12.42 0.00
CA PHE A 313 21.46 -13.74 0.62
C PHE A 313 20.58 -13.87 1.89
N SER A 314 20.54 -12.83 2.73
CA SER A 314 19.66 -12.81 3.92
C SER A 314 18.18 -12.90 3.54
N ALA A 315 17.78 -12.20 2.47
CA ALA A 315 16.43 -12.26 1.94
C ALA A 315 16.10 -13.63 1.34
N GLN A 316 17.04 -14.25 0.62
CA GLN A 316 16.87 -15.59 0.06
C GLN A 316 16.56 -16.63 1.14
N LEU A 317 17.34 -16.64 2.23
CA LEU A 317 17.10 -17.56 3.36
C LEU A 317 15.71 -17.36 3.96
N ALA A 318 15.33 -16.10 4.20
CA ALA A 318 14.06 -15.79 4.82
C ALA A 318 12.85 -16.09 3.90
N ILE A 319 13.00 -15.94 2.59
CA ILE A 319 11.99 -16.34 1.60
C ILE A 319 11.79 -17.85 1.60
N GLN A 320 12.87 -18.64 1.64
CA GLN A 320 12.78 -20.10 1.70
C GLN A 320 12.00 -20.57 2.93
N GLU A 321 12.35 -20.04 4.11
CA GLU A 321 11.64 -20.32 5.36
C GLU A 321 10.15 -19.91 5.30
N SER A 322 9.85 -18.75 4.70
CA SER A 322 8.47 -18.30 4.50
C SER A 322 7.68 -19.22 3.56
N PHE A 323 8.30 -19.77 2.51
CA PHE A 323 7.62 -20.66 1.57
C PHE A 323 7.35 -22.03 2.17
N GLU A 324 8.30 -22.58 2.94
CA GLU A 324 8.13 -23.84 3.65
C GLU A 324 7.00 -23.76 4.69
N SER A 325 6.95 -22.68 5.49
CA SER A 325 5.87 -22.46 6.46
C SER A 325 4.49 -22.28 5.79
N THR A 326 4.43 -21.65 4.61
CA THR A 326 3.18 -21.52 3.86
C THR A 326 2.71 -22.89 3.34
N ALA A 327 3.61 -23.68 2.76
CA ALA A 327 3.29 -25.03 2.25
C ALA A 327 2.81 -26.01 3.34
N LEU A 328 3.25 -25.83 4.59
CA LEU A 328 2.80 -26.63 5.72
C LEU A 328 1.42 -26.20 6.26
N THR A 329 0.95 -25.00 5.94
CA THR A 329 -0.29 -24.42 6.49
C THR A 329 -1.44 -24.34 5.49
N GLU A 330 -1.16 -24.44 4.19
CA GLU A 330 -2.15 -24.27 3.12
C GLU A 330 -2.06 -25.44 2.13
N GLU A 331 -3.08 -26.32 2.13
CA GLU A 331 -3.30 -27.26 1.01
C GLU A 331 -3.69 -26.42 -0.22
N PHE A 332 -2.71 -26.13 -1.08
CA PHE A 332 -2.98 -25.41 -2.32
C PHE A 332 -3.96 -26.21 -3.19
N PRO A 333 -5.13 -25.64 -3.56
CA PRO A 333 -5.93 -26.24 -4.62
C PRO A 333 -5.09 -26.22 -5.91
N ALA A 334 -4.96 -27.37 -6.57
CA ALA A 334 -4.21 -27.50 -7.80
C ALA A 334 -4.62 -26.41 -8.79
N VAL A 335 -3.64 -25.68 -9.31
CA VAL A 335 -3.81 -24.74 -10.41
C VAL A 335 -4.56 -25.48 -11.51
N ILE A 336 -5.78 -25.03 -11.83
CA ILE A 336 -6.51 -25.49 -13.01
C ILE A 336 -5.72 -24.93 -14.19
N THR A 337 -4.83 -25.76 -14.74
CA THR A 337 -4.24 -25.48 -16.04
C THR A 337 -5.34 -25.62 -17.08
N ASP A 338 -5.56 -24.55 -17.85
CA ASP A 338 -6.39 -24.55 -19.05
C ASP A 338 -5.77 -25.48 -20.11
N GLU A 339 -6.02 -26.78 -19.98
CA GLU A 339 -5.83 -27.78 -21.03
C GLU A 339 -7.12 -28.60 -21.18
N MET A 340 -8.22 -27.94 -21.55
CA MET A 340 -9.44 -28.63 -21.99
C MET A 340 -10.19 -27.89 -23.11
N TYR A 341 -9.45 -27.43 -24.13
CA TYR A 341 -10.00 -27.24 -25.48
C TYR A 341 -8.95 -27.58 -26.55
N ALA A 342 -8.62 -28.86 -26.65
CA ALA A 342 -8.07 -29.43 -27.88
C ALA A 342 -8.50 -30.89 -27.99
N VAL A 343 -8.85 -31.30 -29.23
CA VAL A 343 -9.20 -32.66 -29.69
C VAL A 343 -10.66 -33.05 -29.39
N ASP A 344 -11.58 -33.30 -30.33
CA ASP A 344 -11.59 -33.39 -31.80
C ASP A 344 -13.00 -32.99 -32.31
#